data_AF-A0A378FSQ6-F1
#
_entry.id   AF-A0A378FSQ6-F1
#
_cell.length_a   1.000
_cell.length_b   1.000
_cell.length_c   1.000
_cell.angle_alpha   90.00
_cell.angle_beta   90.00
_cell.angle_gamma   90.00
#
_symmetry.space_group_name_H-M   'P 1'
#
loop_
_entity.id
_entity.type
_entity.pdbx_description
1 polymer ?
#
loop_
_entity_poly.entity_id
_entity_poly.type
_entity_poly.pdbx_seq_one_letter_code
_entity_poly.pdbx_strand_id
1 'polypeptide(L)'
;MSSIQLCAAHQATSGFDGDAIAQYMRTDFITLQEHLSVHEAREHFISQLASDDIPGQVFVVAGKKLRGSLSVKKLLQETDINQSIRHLMDSCLFSRQT
;
A
#
# COMPACT_ATOMS: atom_id res chain seq x y z
N MET A 1 -4.72 -2.85 44.74
CA MET A 1 -3.44 -2.39 44.15
C MET A 1 -3.40 -2.85 42.71
N SER A 2 -3.51 -1.92 41.76
CA SER A 2 -3.60 -2.23 40.33
C SER A 2 -2.20 -2.25 39.73
N SER A 3 -1.73 -3.42 39.28
CA SER A 3 -0.44 -3.53 38.58
C SER A 3 -0.67 -3.19 37.11
N ILE A 4 -0.23 -2.00 36.70
CA ILE A 4 -0.05 -1.68 35.28
C ILE A 4 1.09 -2.56 34.78
N GLN A 5 0.78 -3.61 34.01
CA GLN A 5 1.78 -4.33 33.24
C GLN A 5 2.30 -3.37 32.16
N LEU A 6 3.49 -2.82 32.41
CA LEU A 6 4.30 -2.19 31.38
C LEU A 6 4.51 -3.23 30.28
N CYS A 7 3.89 -3.04 29.12
CA CYS A 7 4.27 -3.75 27.91
C CYS A 7 5.76 -3.50 27.69
N ALA A 8 6.58 -4.55 27.75
CA ALA A 8 8.00 -4.47 27.51
C ALA A 8 8.22 -3.87 26.11
N ALA A 9 8.74 -2.65 26.05
CA ALA A 9 9.33 -2.13 24.84
C ALA A 9 10.44 -3.13 24.44
N HIS A 10 10.23 -3.82 23.31
CA HIS A 10 11.16 -4.78 22.77
C HIS A 10 12.52 -4.11 22.68
N GLN A 11 13.52 -4.71 23.35
CA GLN A 11 14.88 -4.21 23.36
C GLN A 11 15.36 -4.05 21.93
N ALA A 12 15.79 -2.84 21.58
CA ALA A 12 16.50 -2.58 20.35
C ALA A 12 17.75 -3.47 20.34
N THR A 13 17.74 -4.48 19.47
CA THR A 13 18.92 -5.27 19.17
C THR A 13 20.00 -4.31 18.65
N SER A 14 21.17 -4.40 19.26
CA SER A 14 22.35 -3.58 18.99
C SER A 14 22.94 -3.88 17.61
N GLY A 15 22.29 -3.36 16.58
CA GLY A 15 22.70 -3.43 15.19
C GLY A 15 21.77 -2.52 14.40
N PHE A 16 22.06 -1.23 14.37
CA PHE A 16 21.35 -0.30 13.51
C PHE A 16 21.77 -0.58 12.07
N ASP A 17 21.18 -1.61 11.49
CA ASP A 17 21.17 -1.90 10.07
C ASP A 17 20.00 -1.10 9.48
N GLY A 18 20.21 -0.40 8.38
CA GLY A 18 19.26 0.58 7.81
C GLY A 18 17.88 0.04 7.42
N ASP A 19 17.62 -1.24 7.68
CA ASP A 19 16.46 -2.03 7.31
C ASP A 19 15.53 -2.37 8.50
N ALA A 20 15.69 -1.72 9.67
CA ALA A 20 14.79 -1.95 10.81
C ALA A 20 13.30 -1.77 10.45
N ILE A 21 12.98 -0.87 9.50
CA ILE A 21 11.61 -0.67 9.01
C ILE A 21 11.12 -1.88 8.22
N ALA A 22 12.00 -2.55 7.46
CA ALA A 22 11.64 -3.72 6.67
C ALA A 22 11.13 -4.89 7.55
N GLN A 23 11.61 -4.98 8.81
CA GLN A 23 11.11 -5.96 9.78
C GLN A 23 9.65 -5.72 10.19
N TYR A 24 9.15 -4.49 10.03
CA TYR A 24 7.75 -4.14 10.27
C TYR A 24 6.90 -4.15 8.99
N MET A 25 7.52 -4.25 7.80
CA MET A 25 6.81 -4.26 6.53
C MET A 25 6.27 -5.65 6.20
N ARG A 26 5.00 -5.70 5.83
CA ARG A 26 4.42 -6.90 5.19
C ARG A 26 4.67 -6.83 3.68
N THR A 27 4.81 -7.99 3.04
CA THR A 27 5.06 -8.12 1.59
C THR A 27 3.82 -8.53 0.81
N ASP A 28 2.67 -8.64 1.47
CA ASP A 28 1.37 -9.02 0.88
C ASP A 28 0.58 -7.81 0.38
N PHE A 29 1.27 -6.72 0.06
CA PHE A 29 0.66 -5.56 -0.56
C PHE A 29 0.27 -5.85 -2.01
N ILE A 30 -0.85 -5.27 -2.44
CA ILE A 30 -1.32 -5.38 -3.82
C ILE A 30 -0.67 -4.29 -4.68
N THR A 31 -0.20 -4.67 -5.86
CA THR A 31 0.34 -3.74 -6.86
C THR A 31 -0.47 -3.79 -8.16
N LEU A 32 -0.61 -2.64 -8.81
CA LEU A 32 -1.29 -2.48 -10.09
C LEU A 32 -0.40 -1.70 -11.08
N GLN A 33 -0.39 -2.09 -12.35
CA GLN A 33 0.46 -1.43 -13.35
C GLN A 33 -0.15 -0.09 -13.81
N GLU A 34 0.69 0.95 -13.97
CA GLU A 34 0.23 2.31 -14.29
C GLU A 34 -0.52 2.43 -15.63
N HIS A 35 -0.32 1.49 -16.54
CA HIS A 35 -0.96 1.48 -17.86
C HIS A 35 -2.36 0.87 -17.88
N LEU A 36 -2.80 0.25 -16.77
CA LEU A 36 -4.13 -0.36 -16.70
C LEU A 36 -5.22 0.70 -16.73
N SER A 37 -6.30 0.37 -17.42
CA SER A 37 -7.58 1.04 -17.25
C SER A 37 -8.18 0.73 -15.87
N VAL A 38 -9.13 1.55 -15.42
CA VAL A 38 -9.88 1.30 -14.17
C VAL A 38 -10.57 -0.07 -14.21
N HIS A 39 -11.13 -0.47 -15.36
CA HIS A 39 -11.74 -1.79 -15.54
C HIS A 39 -10.73 -2.91 -15.27
N GLU A 40 -9.60 -2.92 -15.99
CA GLU A 40 -8.58 -3.95 -15.82
C GLU A 40 -8.01 -3.95 -14.40
N ALA A 41 -7.76 -2.76 -13.84
CA ALA A 41 -7.26 -2.60 -12.48
C ALA A 41 -8.18 -3.22 -11.42
N ARG A 42 -9.50 -3.17 -11.60
CA ARG A 42 -10.46 -3.84 -10.69
C ARG A 42 -10.37 -5.36 -10.79
N GLU A 43 -10.31 -5.91 -11.99
CA GLU A 43 -10.15 -7.35 -12.20
C GLU A 43 -8.82 -7.85 -11.62
N HIS A 44 -7.74 -7.10 -11.87
CA HIS A 44 -6.41 -7.38 -11.29
C HIS A 44 -6.39 -7.24 -9.77
N PHE A 45 -7.16 -6.31 -9.20
CA PHE A 45 -7.28 -6.15 -7.76
C PHE A 45 -8.01 -7.35 -7.14
N ILE A 46 -9.19 -7.71 -7.66
CA ILE A 46 -10.03 -8.79 -7.15
C ILE A 46 -9.29 -10.13 -7.24
N SER A 47 -8.59 -10.40 -8.34
CA SER A 47 -7.83 -11.65 -8.51
C SER A 47 -6.61 -11.78 -7.58
N GLN A 48 -6.14 -10.70 -6.97
CA GLN A 48 -5.05 -10.70 -5.97
C GLN A 48 -5.56 -10.76 -4.52
N LEU A 49 -6.86 -10.63 -4.26
CA LEU A 49 -7.42 -10.74 -2.91
C LEU A 49 -7.28 -12.18 -2.41
N ALA A 50 -6.45 -12.38 -1.38
CA ALA A 50 -6.23 -13.68 -0.74
C ALA A 50 -7.24 -13.99 0.37
N SER A 51 -7.99 -12.98 0.82
CA SER A 51 -8.99 -13.07 1.89
C SER A 51 -10.06 -11.98 1.71
N ASP A 52 -11.07 -12.01 2.57
CA ASP A 52 -12.11 -10.97 2.63
C ASP A 52 -11.61 -9.64 3.23
N ASP A 53 -10.35 -9.57 3.65
CA ASP A 53 -9.73 -8.33 4.17
C ASP A 53 -9.31 -7.44 3.00
N ILE A 54 -10.05 -6.35 2.80
CA ILE A 54 -9.86 -5.42 1.69
C ILE A 54 -8.87 -4.33 2.13
N PRO A 55 -7.70 -4.21 1.48
CA PRO A 55 -6.74 -3.18 1.85
C PRO A 55 -7.30 -1.78 1.56
N GLY A 56 -6.96 -0.80 2.40
CA GLY A 56 -7.41 0.58 2.18
C GLY A 56 -6.73 1.26 0.98
N GLN A 57 -5.53 0.80 0.61
CA GLN A 57 -4.72 1.33 -0.48
C GLN A 57 -4.05 0.22 -1.28
N VAL A 58 -3.81 0.49 -2.55
CA VAL A 58 -2.97 -0.31 -3.44
C VAL A 58 -1.83 0.56 -3.99
N PHE A 59 -0.75 -0.08 -4.41
CA PHE A 59 0.40 0.63 -4.97
C PHE A 59 0.38 0.58 -6.49
N VAL A 60 0.56 1.74 -7.12
CA VAL A 60 0.65 1.85 -8.58
C VAL A 60 2.13 1.81 -8.96
N VAL A 61 2.47 0.91 -9.89
CA VAL A 61 3.86 0.64 -10.28
C VAL A 61 4.04 0.70 -11.80
N ALA A 62 5.30 0.87 -12.20
CA ALA A 62 5.75 0.79 -13.59
C ALA A 62 6.90 -0.21 -13.66
N GLY A 63 6.58 -1.47 -13.94
CA GLY A 63 7.51 -2.57 -13.72
C GLY A 63 7.87 -2.65 -12.23
N LYS A 64 9.14 -2.42 -11.88
CA LYS A 64 9.64 -2.45 -10.50
C LYS A 64 9.65 -1.07 -9.80
N LYS A 65 9.19 -0.01 -10.47
CA LYS A 65 9.22 1.35 -9.93
C LYS A 65 7.88 1.73 -9.33
N LEU A 66 7.88 2.13 -8.06
CA LEU A 66 6.72 2.72 -7.41
C LEU A 66 6.40 4.09 -8.02
N ARG A 67 5.14 4.32 -8.38
CA ARG A 67 4.64 5.58 -8.95
C ARG A 67 3.79 6.38 -7.97
N GLY A 68 3.00 5.69 -7.15
CA GLY A 68 2.08 6.31 -6.21
C GLY A 68 1.25 5.26 -5.48
N SER A 69 0.31 5.71 -4.67
CA SER A 69 -0.74 4.85 -4.13
C SER A 69 -2.10 5.28 -4.68
N LEU A 70 -3.02 4.33 -4.68
CA LEU A 70 -4.39 4.54 -5.07
C LEU A 70 -5.29 4.02 -3.96
N SER A 71 -6.19 4.87 -3.47
CA SER A 71 -7.23 4.43 -2.55
C SER A 71 -8.12 3.40 -3.24
N VAL A 72 -8.38 2.27 -2.57
CA VAL A 72 -9.32 1.25 -3.08
C VAL A 72 -10.72 1.84 -3.26
N LYS A 73 -11.14 2.75 -2.38
CA LYS A 73 -12.41 3.47 -2.54
C LYS A 73 -12.45 4.25 -3.86
N LYS A 74 -11.39 5.00 -4.21
CA LYS A 74 -11.32 5.72 -5.49
C LYS A 74 -11.38 4.74 -6.67
N LEU A 75 -10.59 3.66 -6.63
CA LEU A 75 -10.58 2.63 -7.68
C LEU A 75 -11.96 2.01 -7.92
N LEU A 76 -12.67 1.63 -6.85
CA LEU A 76 -13.97 0.94 -6.94
C LEU A 76 -15.13 1.88 -7.27
N GLN A 77 -15.06 3.15 -6.87
CA GLN A 77 -16.13 4.13 -7.10
C GLN A 77 -15.98 4.93 -8.40
N GLU A 78 -14.86 4.79 -9.11
CA GLU A 78 -14.65 5.50 -10.36
C GLU A 78 -15.68 5.13 -11.43
N THR A 79 -16.22 6.14 -12.10
CA THR A 79 -17.27 5.98 -13.11
C THR A 79 -16.71 5.75 -14.51
N ASP A 80 -15.61 6.42 -14.87
CA ASP A 80 -14.96 6.19 -16.15
C ASP A 80 -14.04 4.96 -16.03
N ILE A 81 -14.56 3.82 -16.51
CA ILE A 81 -13.86 2.54 -16.46
C ILE A 81 -12.70 2.43 -17.46
N ASN A 82 -12.64 3.31 -18.47
CA ASN A 82 -11.64 3.26 -19.53
C ASN A 82 -10.43 4.16 -19.25
N GLN A 83 -10.54 5.10 -18.31
CA GLN A 83 -9.41 5.95 -17.96
C GLN A 83 -8.27 5.14 -17.32
N SER A 84 -7.04 5.61 -17.51
CA SER A 84 -5.87 5.02 -16.85
C SER A 84 -5.85 5.31 -15.36
N ILE A 85 -5.50 4.31 -14.55
CA ILE A 85 -5.34 4.49 -13.09
C ILE A 85 -4.23 5.46 -12.70
N ARG A 86 -3.31 5.77 -13.63
CA ARG A 86 -2.28 6.81 -13.46
C ARG A 86 -2.86 8.18 -13.13
N HIS A 87 -4.06 8.48 -13.63
CA HIS A 87 -4.72 9.76 -13.37
C HIS A 87 -5.46 9.79 -12.02
N LEU A 88 -5.73 8.64 -11.41
CA LEU A 88 -6.39 8.53 -10.11
C LEU A 88 -5.40 8.49 -8.93
N MET A 89 -4.17 8.04 -9.19
CA MET A 89 -3.19 7.77 -8.13
C MET A 89 -2.67 9.07 -7.50
N ASP A 90 -2.42 9.00 -6.19
CA ASP A 90 -1.74 10.04 -5.46
C ASP A 90 -0.21 9.82 -5.63
N SER A 91 0.43 10.71 -6.40
CA SER A 91 1.83 10.57 -6.84
C SER A 91 2.87 10.96 -5.78
N CYS A 92 2.45 11.52 -4.65
CA CYS A 92 3.32 11.94 -3.56
C CYS A 92 3.12 11.01 -2.35
N LEU A 93 4.00 10.02 -2.21
CA LEU A 93 3.98 9.11 -1.06
C LEU A 93 4.80 9.64 0.13
N PHE A 94 5.65 10.64 -0.11
CA PHE A 94 6.54 11.22 0.90
C PHE A 94 6.60 12.73 0.68
N SER A 95 5.74 13.50 1.34
CA SER A 95 6.02 14.91 1.50
C SER A 95 7.28 15.03 2.37
N ARG A 96 8.30 15.73 1.86
CA ARG A 96 9.46 16.13 2.68
C ARG A 96 8.92 16.89 3.90
N GLN A 97 9.06 16.32 5.09
CA GLN A 97 9.16 17.14 6.29
C GLN A 97 10.52 17.84 6.20
N THR A 98 10.50 19.09 5.72
CA THR A 98 11.57 20.06 5.93
C THR A 98 11.33 20.79 7.24
#